data_AF-A0A2W6CJT1-F1
#
_entry.id   AF-A0A2W6CJT1-F1
#
_cell.length_a   1.000
_cell.length_b   1.000
_cell.length_c   1.000
_cell.angle_alpha   90.00
_cell.angle_beta   90.00
_cell.angle_gamma   90.00
#
_symmetry.space_group_name_H-M   'P 1'
#
loop_
_entity.id
_entity.type
_entity.pdbx_description
1 polymer ?
#
loop_
_entity_poly.entity_id
_entity_poly.type
_entity_poly.pdbx_seq_one_letter_code
_entity_poly.pdbx_strand_id
1 'polypeptide(L)' 'MKPDLGAAVRDAAERAGMSVSGWLAQAAEDRLRNELLGAALDAWEAEDGLFGDEELDAAAATLRIG' A
#
# COMPACT_ATOMS: atom_id res chain seq x y z
N MET A 1 9.84 -19.05 5.83
CA MET A 1 9.95 -17.58 6.01
C MET A 1 11.41 -17.22 5.82
N LYS A 2 11.77 -16.21 5.00
CA LYS A 2 13.16 -15.71 5.01
C LYS A 2 13.48 -15.38 6.48
N PRO A 3 14.56 -15.90 7.08
CA PRO A 3 14.81 -15.77 8.52
C PRO A 3 14.78 -14.32 9.00
N ASP A 4 15.08 -13.39 8.09
CA ASP A 4 15.05 -11.94 8.29
C ASP A 4 13.64 -11.33 8.36
N LEU A 5 12.67 -11.86 7.62
CA LEU A 5 11.33 -11.25 7.53
C LEU A 5 10.60 -11.26 8.89
N GLY A 6 10.72 -12.35 9.65
CA GLY A 6 10.09 -12.44 10.96
C GLY A 6 10.68 -11.45 11.97
N ALA A 7 11.98 -11.13 11.86
CA ALA A 7 12.62 -10.11 12.69
C ALA A 7 12.16 -8.71 12.26
N ALA A 8 12.21 -8.42 10.96
CA ALA A 8 11.76 -7.15 10.41
C ALA A 8 10.29 -6.82 10.77
N VAL A 9 9.40 -7.81 10.77
CA VAL A 9 8.00 -7.66 11.18
C VAL A 9 7.87 -7.34 12.68
N ARG A 10 8.66 -8.00 13.54
CA ARG A 10 8.67 -7.69 14.98
C ARG A 10 9.15 -6.28 15.24
N ASP A 11 10.26 -5.89 14.62
CA ASP A 11 10.82 -4.54 14.77
C ASP A 11 9.85 -3.47 14.24
N ALA A 12 9.15 -3.75 13.14
CA ALA A 12 8.14 -2.85 12.59
C ALA A 12 6.91 -2.72 13.51
N ALA A 13 6.43 -3.84 14.08
CA ALA A 13 5.35 -3.83 15.06
C ALA A 13 5.73 -3.06 16.32
N GLU A 14 6.97 -3.24 16.81
CA GLU A 14 7.49 -2.50 17.96
C GLU A 14 7.58 -0.99 17.68
N ARG A 15 8.16 -0.58 16.54
CA ARG A 15 8.21 0.84 16.13
C ARG A 15 6.82 1.47 16.02
N ALA A 16 5.83 0.68 15.61
CA ALA A 16 4.45 1.13 15.46
C ALA A 16 3.63 0.99 16.76
N GLY A 17 4.22 0.52 17.86
CA GLY A 17 3.55 0.39 19.17
C GLY A 17 2.43 -0.65 19.21
N MET A 18 2.51 -1.69 18.38
CA MET A 18 1.45 -2.69 18.21
C MET A 18 1.95 -4.12 18.40
N SER A 19 1.03 -5.05 18.62
CA SER A 19 1.36 -6.48 18.58
C SER A 19 1.70 -6.90 17.15
N VAL A 20 2.50 -7.96 17.02
CA VAL A 20 2.84 -8.56 15.71
C VAL A 20 1.58 -8.96 14.92
N SER A 21 0.57 -9.52 15.60
CA SER A 21 -0.70 -9.88 14.96
C SER A 21 -1.49 -8.65 14.50
N GLY A 22 -1.47 -7.57 15.28
CA GLY A 22 -2.06 -6.28 14.89
C GLY A 22 -1.38 -5.69 13.66
N TRP A 23 -0.04 -5.71 13.64
CA TRP A 23 0.75 -5.25 12.50
C TRP A 23 0.45 -6.05 11.23
N LEU A 24 0.39 -7.37 11.34
CA LEU A 24 0.06 -8.23 10.19
C LEU A 24 -1.38 -8.03 9.70
N ALA A 25 -2.33 -7.77 10.60
CA ALA A 25 -3.71 -7.47 10.22
C ALA A 25 -3.80 -6.15 9.44
N GLN A 26 -3.11 -5.10 9.90
CA GLN A 26 -3.05 -3.83 9.17
C GLN A 26 -2.35 -3.98 7.82
N ALA A 27 -1.21 -4.69 7.76
CA ALA A 27 -0.54 -4.95 6.48
C ALA A 27 -1.42 -5.72 5.49
N ALA A 28 -2.26 -6.65 5.98
CA ALA A 28 -3.23 -7.35 5.16
C ALA A 28 -4.36 -6.43 4.68
N GLU A 29 -4.85 -5.54 5.54
CA GLU A 29 -5.84 -4.52 5.17
C GLU A 29 -5.30 -3.56 4.11
N ASP A 30 -4.10 -3.03 4.31
CA ASP A 30 -3.44 -2.13 3.36
C ASP A 30 -3.24 -2.81 2.00
N ARG A 31 -2.85 -4.09 2.02
CA ARG A 31 -2.74 -4.88 0.79
C ARG A 31 -4.07 -5.00 0.07
N LEU A 32 -5.14 -5.37 0.77
CA LEU A 32 -6.47 -5.51 0.18
C LEU A 32 -6.97 -4.17 -0.38
N ARG A 33 -6.77 -3.08 0.36
CA ARG A 33 -7.12 -1.74 -0.10
C ARG A 33 -6.40 -1.38 -1.40
N ASN A 34 -5.11 -1.67 -1.50
CA ASN A 34 -4.32 -1.41 -2.71
C ASN A 34 -4.77 -2.28 -3.89
N GLU A 35 -5.13 -3.55 -3.66
CA GLU A 35 -5.68 -4.43 -4.70
C GLU A 35 -7.03 -3.91 -5.23
N LEU A 36 -7.91 -3.45 -4.33
CA LEU A 36 -9.19 -2.85 -4.71
C LEU A 36 -9.02 -1.51 -5.43
N LEU A 37 -8.07 -0.67 -4.99
CA LEU A 37 -7.75 0.58 -5.65
C LEU A 37 -7.24 0.33 -7.07
N GLY A 38 -6.33 -0.63 -7.26
CA GLY A 38 -5.84 -1.00 -8.59
C GLY A 38 -6.99 -1.40 -9.52
N ALA A 39 -7.89 -2.27 -9.07
CA ALA A 39 -9.05 -2.68 -9.86
C ALA A 39 -9.99 -1.51 -10.21
N ALA A 40 -10.14 -0.54 -9.30
CA ALA A 40 -10.93 0.67 -9.56
C ALA A 40 -10.27 1.58 -10.60
N LEU A 41 -8.93 1.73 -10.55
CA LEU A 41 -8.17 2.49 -11.54
C LEU A 41 -8.23 1.82 -12.91
N ASP A 42 -8.08 0.49 -12.99
CA ASP A 42 -8.20 -0.27 -14.25
C ASP A 42 -9.60 -0.07 -14.89
N ALA A 43 -10.65 -0.08 -14.07
CA ALA A 43 -12.02 0.15 -14.53
C ALA A 43 -12.19 1.57 -15.07
N TRP A 44 -11.60 2.56 -14.39
CA TRP A 44 -11.62 3.95 -14.85
C TRP A 44 -10.88 4.10 -16.19
N GLU A 45 -9.66 3.58 -16.31
CA GLU A 45 -8.88 3.70 -17.55
C GLU A 45 -9.58 3.07 -18.76
N ALA A 46 -10.39 2.03 -18.53
CA ALA A 46 -11.21 1.41 -19.57
C ALA A 46 -12.37 2.31 -20.04
N GLU A 47 -12.89 3.20 -19.18
CA GLU A 47 -14.00 4.10 -19.48
C GLU A 47 -13.52 5.45 -20.05
N ASP A 48 -12.51 6.06 -19.44
CA ASP A 48 -12.09 7.44 -19.73
C ASP A 48 -10.72 7.56 -20.41
N GLY A 49 -9.97 6.45 -20.54
CA GLY A 49 -8.62 6.41 -21.08
C GLY A 49 -7.53 6.40 -20.01
N LEU A 50 -6.31 6.06 -20.43
CA LEU A 50 -5.15 5.91 -19.54
C LEU A 50 -4.78 7.21 -18.82
N PHE A 51 -4.30 7.10 -17.58
CA PHE A 51 -3.71 8.24 -16.88
C PHE A 51 -2.43 8.71 -17.58
N GLY A 52 -2.28 10.02 -17.75
CA GLY A 52 -1.05 10.60 -18.27
C GLY A 52 0.09 10.57 -17.24
N ASP A 53 1.33 10.50 -17.72
CA ASP A 53 2.54 10.52 -16.86
C ASP A 53 2.56 11.73 -15.91
N GLU A 54 2.14 12.91 -16.40
CA GLU A 54 2.08 14.15 -15.60
C GLU A 54 1.05 14.06 -14.45
N GLU A 55 -0.09 13.40 -14.69
CA GLU A 55 -1.14 13.20 -13.70
C GLU A 55 -0.70 12.21 -12.62
N LEU A 56 -0.03 11.13 -13.04
CA LEU A 56 0.55 10.14 -12.13
C LEU A 56 1.67 10.75 -11.28
N ASP A 57 2.54 11.58 -11.88
CA ASP A 57 3.60 12.28 -11.16
C ASP A 57 3.05 13.26 -10.12
N ALA A 58 1.98 14.00 -10.45
CA ALA A 58 1.29 14.89 -9.52
C ALA A 58 0.63 14.12 -8.36
N ALA A 59 0.00 12.98 -8.65
CA ALA A 59 -0.60 12.12 -7.64
C ALA A 59 0.48 11.53 -6.71
N ALA A 60 1.58 11.02 -7.27
CA ALA A 60 2.72 10.49 -6.51
C ALA A 60 3.39 11.58 -5.64
N ALA A 61 3.48 12.81 -6.15
CA ALA A 61 3.97 13.93 -5.36
C ALA A 61 3.08 14.21 -4.15
N THR A 62 1.76 14.16 -4.31
CA THR A 62 0.80 14.38 -3.20
C THR A 62 0.90 13.28 -2.14
N LEU A 63 0.97 12.01 -2.55
CA LEU A 63 1.05 10.87 -1.63
C LEU A 63 2.37 10.79 -0.84
N ARG A 64 3.46 11.35 -1.36
CA ARG A 64 4.77 11.37 -0.70
C ARG A 64 4.83 12.31 0.51
N ILE A 65 3.95 13.31 0.54
CA ILE A 65 3.94 14.38 1.55
C ILE A 65 2.88 14.11 2.63
N GLY A 66 1.99 13.12 2.40
CA GLY A 66 0.94 12.69 3.33
C GLY A 66 1.38 11.64 4.34
#